data_AF-A0AA39M8Z0-F1
#
_entry.id   AF-A0AA39M8Z0-F1
#
_cell.length_a   1.000
_cell.length_b   1.000
_cell.length_c   1.000
_cell.angle_alpha   90.00
_cell.angle_beta   90.00
_cell.angle_gamma   90.00
#
_symmetry.space_group_name_H-M   'P 1'
#
loop_
_entity.id
_entity.type
_entity.pdbx_description
1 polymer ?
#
loop_
_entity_poly.entity_id
_entity_poly.type
_entity_poly.pdbx_seq_one_letter_code
_entity_poly.pdbx_strand_id
1 'polypeptide(L)'
;MVRKSQIDSMILFSGLVIAGCAYGLYETYRYFKPPRPIPVQSWDKYVDIQSKAKRDMSTGPFQRVAPVTPPLKGSFPLDHEGQCKVEMLKYMLCLHEANQHSTECRGFARDYLKCRMDAGLMEQDDLARLGFKEHTPE
;
A
#
# COMPACT_ATOMS: atom_id res chain seq x y z
N MET A 1 23.67 3.87 -61.16
CA MET A 1 24.32 4.77 -60.17
C MET A 1 23.24 5.29 -59.23
N VAL A 2 23.28 4.96 -57.94
CA VAL A 2 22.30 5.46 -56.96
C VAL A 2 22.67 6.90 -56.59
N ARG A 3 21.71 7.82 -56.61
CA ARG A 3 21.93 9.22 -56.21
C ARG A 3 22.05 9.30 -54.69
N LYS A 4 23.01 10.08 -54.19
CA LYS A 4 23.21 10.30 -52.75
C LYS A 4 21.93 10.72 -52.02
N SER A 5 21.12 11.56 -52.66
CA SER A 5 19.80 11.96 -52.13
C SER A 5 18.81 10.81 -51.94
N GLN A 6 18.90 9.75 -52.73
CA GLN A 6 18.06 8.56 -52.54
C GLN A 6 18.50 7.77 -51.32
N ILE A 7 19.80 7.70 -51.05
CA ILE A 7 20.35 7.03 -49.86
C ILE A 7 19.97 7.81 -48.59
N ASP A 8 20.14 9.14 -48.62
CA ASP A 8 19.81 10.00 -47.48
C ASP A 8 18.31 9.92 -47.11
N SER A 9 17.41 9.92 -48.10
CA SER A 9 15.98 9.74 -47.86
C SER A 9 15.63 8.36 -47.27
N MET A 10 16.31 7.28 -47.68
CA MET A 10 16.07 5.95 -47.12
C MET A 10 16.55 5.83 -45.66
N ILE A 11 17.65 6.49 -45.31
CA ILE A 11 18.15 6.53 -43.92
C ILE A 11 17.16 7.25 -43.00
N LEU A 12 16.62 8.40 -43.44
CA LEU A 12 15.64 9.15 -42.65
C LEU A 12 14.34 8.37 -42.45
N PHE A 13 13.84 7.73 -43.50
CA PHE A 13 12.60 6.95 -43.42
C PHE A 13 12.76 5.72 -42.52
N SER A 14 13.85 4.96 -42.69
CA SER A 14 14.13 3.79 -41.84
C SER A 14 14.32 4.16 -40.37
N GLY A 15 14.99 5.27 -40.07
CA GLY A 15 15.13 5.77 -38.70
C GLY A 15 13.78 6.11 -38.05
N LEU A 16 12.87 6.74 -38.80
CA LEU A 16 11.54 7.11 -38.32
C LEU A 16 10.66 5.88 -38.06
N VAL A 17 10.73 4.88 -38.95
CA VAL A 17 10.02 3.60 -38.77
C VAL A 17 10.54 2.85 -37.54
N ILE A 18 11.87 2.74 -37.38
CA ILE A 18 12.47 2.07 -36.23
C ILE A 18 12.08 2.76 -34.92
N ALA A 19 12.14 4.10 -34.88
CA ALA A 19 11.74 4.87 -33.71
C ALA A 19 10.26 4.66 -33.37
N GLY A 20 9.38 4.67 -34.37
CA GLY A 20 7.95 4.41 -34.18
C GLY A 20 7.67 2.99 -33.66
N CYS A 21 8.32 1.99 -34.25
CA CYS A 21 8.20 0.60 -33.79
C CYS A 21 8.72 0.42 -32.36
N ALA A 22 9.88 1.00 -32.03
CA ALA A 22 10.45 0.94 -30.69
C ALA A 22 9.54 1.63 -29.66
N TYR A 23 8.95 2.78 -30.02
CA TYR A 23 8.02 3.49 -29.16
C TYR A 23 6.73 2.68 -28.91
N GLY A 24 6.16 2.07 -29.95
CA GLY A 24 4.98 1.20 -29.81
C GLY A 24 5.23 -0.04 -28.94
N LEU A 25 6.40 -0.67 -29.10
CA LEU A 25 6.83 -1.78 -28.23
C LEU A 25 7.05 -1.32 -26.78
N TYR A 26 7.59 -0.11 -26.58
CA TYR A 26 7.78 0.45 -25.25
C TYR A 26 6.44 0.75 -24.55
N GLU A 27 5.48 1.35 -25.24
CA GLU A 27 4.15 1.65 -24.69
C GLU A 27 3.38 0.37 -24.36
N THR A 28 3.41 -0.64 -25.23
CA THR A 28 2.79 -1.94 -24.95
C THR A 28 3.47 -2.63 -23.77
N TYR A 29 4.80 -2.65 -23.70
CA TYR A 29 5.53 -3.15 -22.53
C TYR A 29 5.15 -2.40 -21.25
N ARG A 30 5.05 -1.07 -21.30
CA ARG A 30 4.67 -0.22 -20.15
C ARG A 30 3.25 -0.54 -19.66
N TYR A 31 2.31 -0.81 -20.56
CA TYR A 31 0.92 -1.14 -20.20
C TYR A 31 0.79 -2.54 -19.58
N PHE A 32 1.55 -3.53 -20.08
CA PHE A 32 1.46 -4.93 -19.64
C PHE A 32 2.51 -5.34 -18.61
N LYS A 33 3.39 -4.42 -18.16
CA LYS A 33 4.39 -4.73 -17.14
C LYS A 33 3.69 -5.09 -15.83
N PRO A 34 3.93 -6.28 -15.25
CA PRO A 34 3.35 -6.63 -13.96
C PRO A 34 3.81 -5.62 -12.90
N PRO A 35 2.97 -5.31 -11.89
CA PRO A 35 3.38 -4.46 -10.79
C PRO A 35 4.65 -5.02 -10.16
N ARG A 36 5.54 -4.12 -9.70
CA ARG A 36 6.74 -4.56 -8.97
C ARG A 36 6.29 -5.45 -7.80
N PRO A 37 6.93 -6.62 -7.60
CA PRO A 37 6.60 -7.46 -6.47
C PRO A 37 6.77 -6.63 -5.20
N ILE A 38 5.71 -6.54 -4.40
CA ILE A 38 5.80 -5.93 -3.08
C ILE A 38 6.74 -6.83 -2.27
N PRO A 39 7.85 -6.30 -1.71
CA PRO A 39 8.72 -7.09 -0.87
C PRO A 39 7.98 -7.46 0.41
N VAL A 40 7.33 -8.63 0.44
CA VAL A 40 6.86 -9.28 1.68
C VAL A 40 8.06 -9.85 2.45
N GLN A 41 9.08 -9.03 2.66
CA GLN A 41 10.41 -9.40 3.15
C GLN A 41 10.48 -9.66 4.66
N SER A 42 9.46 -10.26 5.28
CA SER A 42 9.64 -10.69 6.67
C SER A 42 8.77 -11.84 7.14
N TRP A 43 8.13 -12.63 6.28
CA TRP A 43 7.44 -13.84 6.76
C TRP A 43 8.44 -14.84 7.36
N ASP A 44 9.57 -15.08 6.71
CA ASP A 44 10.62 -15.96 7.25
C ASP A 44 11.23 -15.38 8.54
N LYS A 45 11.42 -14.05 8.59
CA LYS A 45 11.94 -13.36 9.78
C LYS A 45 10.94 -13.37 10.94
N TYR A 46 9.64 -13.21 10.66
CA TYR A 46 8.56 -13.27 11.65
C TYR A 46 8.38 -14.67 12.21
N VAL A 47 8.42 -15.69 11.34
CA VAL A 47 8.39 -17.11 11.74
C VAL A 47 9.63 -17.47 12.55
N ASP A 48 10.82 -17.00 12.17
CA ASP A 48 12.07 -17.19 12.93
C ASP A 48 12.00 -16.52 14.32
N ILE A 49 11.52 -15.27 14.40
CA ILE A 49 11.29 -14.55 15.68
C ILE A 49 10.31 -15.33 16.57
N GLN A 50 9.19 -15.84 16.03
CA GLN A 50 8.25 -16.66 16.81
C GLN A 50 8.85 -18.01 17.25
N SER A 51 9.64 -18.67 16.39
CA SER A 51 10.29 -19.94 16.71
C SER A 51 11.41 -19.80 17.76
N LYS A 52 12.06 -18.64 17.82
CA LYS A 52 13.01 -18.27 18.87
C LYS A 52 12.29 -17.92 20.18
N ALA A 53 11.22 -17.13 20.12
CA ALA A 53 10.41 -16.77 21.30
C ALA A 53 9.78 -17.98 22.01
N LYS A 54 9.45 -19.07 21.29
CA LYS A 54 8.96 -20.33 21.90
C LYS A 54 10.03 -21.14 22.65
N ARG A 55 11.33 -20.91 22.40
CA ARG A 55 12.41 -21.68 23.01
C ARG A 55 12.92 -21.11 24.35
N ASP A 56 12.65 -19.83 24.62
CA ASP A 56 13.19 -19.12 25.79
C ASP A 56 12.16 -18.92 26.93
N MET A 57 11.05 -19.67 26.92
CA MET A 57 9.98 -19.54 27.93
C MET A 57 10.20 -20.38 29.21
N SER A 58 11.45 -20.67 29.59
CA SER A 58 11.73 -21.49 30.79
C SER A 58 12.43 -20.80 31.95
N THR A 59 12.75 -19.49 31.91
CA THR A 59 13.51 -18.89 33.02
C THR A 59 13.23 -17.41 33.23
N GLY A 60 12.09 -17.09 33.86
CA GLY A 60 11.82 -15.77 34.42
C GLY A 60 10.61 -15.82 35.35
N PRO A 61 10.52 -14.99 36.41
CA PRO A 61 9.43 -15.04 37.40
C PRO A 61 8.11 -14.44 36.88
N PHE A 62 7.91 -14.38 35.57
CA PHE A 62 6.69 -13.84 35.00
C PHE A 62 5.60 -14.91 35.04
N GLN A 63 4.55 -14.62 35.82
CA GLN A 63 3.31 -15.40 35.90
C GLN A 63 2.92 -15.88 34.49
N ARG A 64 2.70 -17.18 34.32
CA ARG A 64 2.22 -17.75 33.04
C ARG A 64 0.98 -16.96 32.60
N VAL A 65 1.13 -16.17 31.54
CA VAL A 65 -0.02 -15.55 30.87
C VAL A 65 -0.92 -16.71 30.44
N ALA A 66 -2.15 -16.74 30.95
CA ALA A 66 -3.14 -17.71 30.52
C ALA A 66 -3.21 -17.71 28.98
N PRO A 67 -3.45 -18.86 28.31
CA PRO A 67 -3.59 -18.90 26.87
C PRO A 67 -4.70 -17.92 26.48
N VAL A 68 -4.30 -16.75 26.00
CA VAL A 68 -5.20 -15.74 25.48
C VAL A 68 -5.70 -16.26 24.14
N THR A 69 -6.99 -16.54 24.07
CA THR A 69 -7.67 -16.89 22.83
C THR A 69 -7.42 -15.77 21.82
N PRO A 70 -6.77 -16.06 20.68
CA PRO A 70 -6.54 -15.05 19.66
C PRO A 70 -7.86 -14.43 19.15
N PRO A 71 -7.95 -13.10 18.99
CA PRO A 71 -7.05 -12.12 19.61
C PRO A 71 -7.75 -10.98 20.34
N LEU A 72 -7.19 -10.66 21.50
CA LEU A 72 -7.08 -9.29 21.99
C LEU A 72 -6.60 -8.38 20.82
N LYS A 73 -7.50 -7.56 20.26
CA LYS A 73 -7.28 -6.54 19.22
C LYS A 73 -6.59 -6.95 17.90
N GLY A 74 -6.20 -8.21 17.71
CA GLY A 74 -5.17 -8.62 16.75
C GLY A 74 -5.64 -9.21 15.41
N SER A 75 -6.92 -9.10 15.04
CA SER A 75 -7.39 -9.48 13.70
C SER A 75 -8.44 -8.46 13.26
N PHE A 76 -8.00 -7.32 12.71
CA PHE A 76 -8.92 -6.39 12.08
C PHE A 76 -9.61 -7.11 10.92
N PRO A 77 -10.95 -7.22 10.93
CA PRO A 77 -11.69 -7.73 9.79
C PRO A 77 -11.27 -6.99 8.52
N LEU A 78 -10.97 -7.71 7.45
CA LEU A 78 -10.75 -7.08 6.15
C LEU A 78 -12.10 -6.63 5.60
N ASP A 79 -12.10 -5.44 4.99
CA ASP A 79 -13.27 -4.91 4.29
C ASP A 79 -13.44 -5.64 2.94
N HIS A 80 -13.96 -6.86 2.99
CA HIS A 80 -14.13 -7.70 1.80
C HIS A 80 -15.17 -7.14 0.82
N GLU A 81 -16.22 -6.50 1.36
CA GLU A 81 -17.32 -5.95 0.58
C GLU A 81 -17.02 -4.52 0.09
N GLY A 82 -15.95 -3.89 0.60
CA GLY A 82 -15.54 -2.55 0.21
C GLY A 82 -16.48 -1.46 0.74
N GLN A 83 -17.12 -1.69 1.89
CA GLN A 83 -18.08 -0.76 2.50
C GLN A 83 -17.45 0.61 2.81
N CYS A 84 -16.16 0.62 3.17
CA CYS A 84 -15.40 1.84 3.47
C CYS A 84 -14.35 2.16 2.39
N LYS A 85 -14.53 1.64 1.18
CA LYS A 85 -13.58 1.81 0.07
C LYS A 85 -13.47 3.27 -0.37
N VAL A 86 -14.55 4.05 -0.30
CA VAL A 86 -14.56 5.45 -0.73
C VAL A 86 -13.70 6.31 0.20
N GLU A 87 -13.87 6.16 1.51
CA GLU A 87 -13.13 6.87 2.54
C GLU A 87 -11.66 6.45 2.52
N MET A 88 -11.40 5.14 2.33
CA MET A 88 -10.05 4.62 2.12
C MET A 88 -9.38 5.31 0.93
N LEU A 89 -10.05 5.39 -0.23
CA LEU A 89 -9.49 6.00 -1.43
C LEU A 89 -9.20 7.49 -1.22
N LYS A 90 -10.09 8.24 -0.58
CA LYS A 90 -9.85 9.66 -0.23
C LYS A 90 -8.58 9.82 0.63
N TYR A 91 -8.41 8.95 1.62
CA TYR A 91 -7.22 8.96 2.47
C TYR A 91 -5.94 8.65 1.67
N MET A 92 -5.98 7.63 0.81
CA MET A 92 -4.82 7.24 0.00
C MET A 92 -4.47 8.28 -1.07
N LEU A 93 -5.46 8.93 -1.67
CA LEU A 93 -5.26 10.03 -2.60
C LEU A 93 -4.59 11.22 -1.90
N CYS A 94 -5.07 11.61 -0.72
CA CYS A 94 -4.42 12.64 0.06
C CYS A 94 -2.96 12.28 0.38
N LEU A 95 -2.68 11.05 0.83
CA LEU A 95 -1.30 10.64 1.11
C LEU A 95 -0.41 10.74 -0.14
N HIS A 96 -0.95 10.39 -1.30
CA HIS A 96 -0.23 10.51 -2.55
C HIS A 96 0.07 11.98 -2.91
N GLU A 97 -0.91 12.86 -2.79
CA GLU A 97 -0.77 14.30 -3.06
C GLU A 97 0.16 15.01 -2.06
N ALA A 98 0.10 14.60 -0.79
CA ALA A 98 0.90 15.14 0.30
C ALA A 98 2.27 14.46 0.45
N ASN A 99 2.79 13.76 -0.56
CA ASN A 99 4.09 13.07 -0.50
C ASN A 99 4.28 12.16 0.73
N GLN A 100 3.22 11.45 1.13
CA GLN A 100 3.14 10.57 2.30
C GLN A 100 3.19 11.28 3.66
N HIS A 101 2.98 12.60 3.71
CA HIS A 101 2.81 13.35 4.96
C HIS A 101 1.42 13.08 5.58
N SER A 102 1.35 12.08 6.47
CA SER A 102 0.10 11.64 7.11
C SER A 102 -0.57 12.70 8.00
N THR A 103 0.17 13.70 8.47
CA THR A 103 -0.35 14.81 9.26
C THR A 103 -1.37 15.66 8.49
N GLU A 104 -1.14 15.86 7.19
CA GLU A 104 -2.03 16.63 6.32
C GLU A 104 -3.33 15.86 6.03
N CYS A 105 -3.25 14.52 6.04
CA CYS A 105 -4.36 13.63 5.72
C CYS A 105 -5.13 13.13 6.95
N ARG A 106 -4.91 13.74 8.12
CA ARG A 106 -5.48 13.32 9.40
C ARG A 106 -7.02 13.32 9.39
N GLY A 107 -7.63 14.27 8.67
CA GLY A 107 -9.09 14.32 8.47
C GLY A 107 -9.62 13.10 7.73
N PHE A 108 -9.01 12.76 6.59
CA PHE A 108 -9.42 11.58 5.81
C PHE A 108 -9.15 10.26 6.54
N ALA A 109 -8.06 10.18 7.31
CA ALA A 109 -7.79 9.02 8.15
C ALA A 109 -8.86 8.81 9.23
N ARG A 110 -9.32 9.90 9.86
CA ARG A 110 -10.40 9.89 10.85
C ARG A 110 -11.70 9.37 10.23
N ASP A 111 -12.07 9.88 9.06
CA ASP A 111 -13.32 9.52 8.40
C ASP A 111 -13.30 8.04 7.93
N TYR A 112 -12.15 7.56 7.47
CA TYR A 112 -11.96 6.14 7.14
C TYR A 112 -12.11 5.22 8.37
N LEU A 113 -11.46 5.55 9.48
CA LEU A 113 -11.58 4.75 10.71
C LEU A 113 -12.99 4.81 11.29
N LYS A 114 -13.65 5.96 11.22
CA LYS A 114 -15.05 6.10 11.61
C LYS A 114 -15.96 5.19 10.81
N CYS A 115 -15.83 5.18 9.48
CA CYS A 115 -16.60 4.25 8.64
C CYS A 115 -16.42 2.80 9.08
N ARG A 116 -15.16 2.39 9.37
CA ARG A 116 -14.89 1.00 9.78
C ARG A 116 -15.52 0.65 11.13
N MET A 117 -15.58 1.59 12.07
CA MET A 117 -16.27 1.39 13.35
C MET A 117 -17.78 1.28 13.15
N ASP A 118 -18.36 2.15 12.32
CA ASP A 118 -19.79 2.17 12.02
C ASP A 118 -20.24 0.89 11.27
N ALA A 119 -19.37 0.35 10.41
CA ALA A 119 -19.57 -0.89 9.65
C ALA A 119 -19.26 -2.18 10.44
N GLY A 120 -18.81 -2.09 11.69
CA GLY A 120 -18.39 -3.25 12.48
C GLY A 120 -17.12 -3.96 11.96
N LEU A 121 -16.37 -3.29 11.08
CA LEU A 121 -15.06 -3.72 10.55
C LEU A 121 -13.90 -3.34 11.49
N MET A 122 -14.22 -2.73 12.63
CA MET A 122 -13.35 -2.31 13.71
C MET A 122 -14.17 -2.18 15.00
N GLU A 123 -13.55 -2.48 16.15
CA GLU A 123 -14.15 -2.23 17.47
C GLU A 123 -14.47 -0.73 17.64
N GLN A 124 -15.63 -0.40 18.19
CA GLN A 124 -15.95 0.99 18.51
C GLN A 124 -14.99 1.51 19.59
N ASP A 125 -14.33 2.63 19.29
CA ASP A 125 -13.45 3.34 20.22
C ASP A 125 -13.59 4.86 19.98
N ASP A 126 -13.25 5.66 20.98
CA ASP A 126 -13.34 7.11 20.86
C ASP A 126 -12.27 7.63 19.89
N LEU A 127 -12.67 8.54 18.99
CA LEU A 127 -11.75 9.19 18.06
C LEU A 127 -10.56 9.85 18.78
N ALA A 128 -10.79 10.41 19.97
CA ALA A 128 -9.73 10.98 20.82
C ALA A 128 -8.69 9.95 21.26
N ARG A 129 -9.13 8.72 21.59
CA ARG A 129 -8.24 7.60 21.97
C ARG A 129 -7.46 7.06 20.77
N LEU A 130 -8.04 7.18 19.57
CA LEU A 130 -7.35 6.95 18.30
C LEU A 130 -6.42 8.11 17.89
N GLY A 131 -6.32 9.15 18.72
CA GLY A 131 -5.44 10.30 18.52
C GLY A 131 -6.08 11.45 17.75
N PHE A 132 -7.32 11.37 17.31
CA PHE A 132 -8.01 12.48 16.65
C PHE A 132 -8.57 13.44 17.69
N LYS A 133 -7.83 14.51 17.97
CA LYS A 133 -8.35 15.64 18.74
C LYS A 133 -9.33 16.42 17.87
N GLU A 134 -10.47 16.81 18.42
CA GLU A 134 -11.32 17.80 17.77
C GLU A 134 -10.55 19.13 17.76
N HIS A 135 -10.25 19.62 16.57
CA HIS A 135 -9.99 21.04 16.40
C HIS A 135 -11.36 21.68 16.24
N THR A 136 -11.93 22.16 17.35
CA THR A 136 -12.97 23.18 17.29
C THR A 136 -12.34 24.41 16.64
N PRO A 137 -12.82 24.89 15.49
CA PRO A 137 -12.38 26.17 14.98
C PRO A 137 -12.92 27.24 15.93
N GLU A 138 -12.03 28.04 16.50
CA GLU A 138 -12.37 29.30 17.19
C GLU A 138 -12.34 30.45 16.17
#